data_AF-A0A1Y7VJV6-F1
#
_entry.id   AF-A0A1Y7VJV6-F1
#
_cell.length_a   1.000
_cell.length_b   1.000
_cell.length_c   1.000
_cell.angle_alpha   90.00
_cell.angle_beta   90.00
_cell.angle_gamma   90.00
#
_symmetry.space_group_name_H-M   'P 1'
#
loop_
_entity.id
_entity.type
_entity.pdbx_description
1 polymer ?
#
loop_
_entity_poly.entity_id
_entity_poly.type
_entity_poly.pdbx_seq_one_letter_code
_entity_poly.pdbx_strand_id
1 'polypeptide(L)' 'MRRFLLLYATQRGQAKAIAEEISEQAVSHGFSADLHCISESEKYDLKTETGPLVMVVSTTGTGDPPDT' A
#
# COMPACT_ATOMS: atom_id res chain seq x y z
N MET A 1 -9.81 -0.71 -16.91
CA MET A 1 -8.96 -1.31 -15.86
C MET A 1 -9.43 -0.74 -14.53
N ARG A 2 -9.68 -1.57 -13.50
CA ARG A 2 -10.19 -1.08 -12.20
C ARG A 2 -9.00 -0.66 -11.33
N ARG A 3 -9.01 0.57 -10.81
CA ARG A 3 -7.97 1.09 -9.92
C ARG A 3 -8.28 0.77 -8.46
N PHE A 4 -7.25 0.52 -7.66
CA PHE A 4 -7.31 0.55 -6.20
C PHE A 4 -6.08 1.24 -5.62
N LEU A 5 -6.22 1.86 -4.46
CA LEU A 5 -5.12 2.47 -3.72
C LEU A 5 -4.42 1.37 -2.91
N LEU A 6 -3.09 1.30 -3.02
CA LEU A 6 -2.27 0.33 -2.32
C LEU A 6 -1.26 1.05 -1.44
N LEU A 7 -1.44 1.00 -0.13
CA LEU A 7 -0.53 1.63 0.81
C LEU A 7 0.31 0.58 1.53
N TYR A 8 1.57 0.90 1.79
CA TYR A 8 2.41 0.10 2.66
C TYR A 8 3.00 0.90 3.81
N ALA A 9 3.25 0.21 4.91
CA ALA A 9 4.03 0.72 6.03
C ALA A 9 4.99 -0.37 6.50
N THR A 10 6.28 -0.05 6.59
CA THR A 10 7.33 -1.04 6.86
C THR A 10 8.53 -0.48 7.62
N GLN A 11 9.06 -1.25 8.58
CA GLN A 11 10.33 -0.89 9.23
C GLN A 11 11.56 -1.40 8.46
N ARG A 12 11.45 -2.58 7.85
CA ARG A 12 12.59 -3.31 7.22
C ARG A 12 12.38 -3.65 5.74
N GLY A 13 11.31 -3.18 5.12
CA GLY A 13 11.05 -3.37 3.69
C GLY A 13 10.18 -4.56 3.31
N GLN A 14 9.84 -5.47 4.24
CA GLN A 14 9.06 -6.67 3.92
C GLN A 14 7.65 -6.35 3.41
N ALA A 15 6.94 -5.44 4.08
CA ALA A 15 5.61 -5.03 3.65
C ALA A 15 5.65 -4.25 2.32
N LYS A 16 6.74 -3.51 2.05
CA LYS A 16 6.97 -2.88 0.76
C LYS A 16 7.13 -3.92 -0.35
N ALA A 17 7.97 -4.93 -0.16
CA ALA A 17 8.18 -5.99 -1.15
C ALA A 17 6.88 -6.74 -1.50
N ILE A 18 6.06 -7.04 -0.49
CA ILE A 18 4.73 -7.65 -0.70
C ILE A 18 3.81 -6.71 -1.49
N ALA A 19 3.82 -5.40 -1.18
CA ALA A 19 3.00 -4.43 -1.91
C ALA A 19 3.47 -4.24 -3.36
N GLU A 20 4.78 -4.27 -3.62
CA GLU A 20 5.35 -4.25 -4.97
C GLU A 20 4.90 -5.49 -5.77
N GLU A 21 4.96 -6.69 -5.16
CA GLU A 21 4.49 -7.93 -5.79
C GLU A 21 2.98 -7.90 -6.10
N ILE A 22 2.16 -7.38 -5.19
CA ILE A 22 0.71 -7.17 -5.43
C ILE A 22 0.50 -6.22 -6.61
N SER A 23 1.27 -5.14 -6.70
CA SER A 23 1.19 -4.16 -7.79
C SER A 23 1.52 -4.80 -9.15
N GLU A 24 2.59 -5.59 -9.21
CA GLU A 24 2.99 -6.33 -10.41
C GLU A 24 1.93 -7.33 -10.86
N GLN A 25 1.38 -8.12 -9.92
CA GLN A 25 0.34 -9.11 -10.21
C GLN A 25 -1.02 -8.46 -10.53
N ALA A 26 -1.31 -7.26 -10.02
CA ALA A 26 -2.59 -6.58 -10.30
C ALA A 26 -2.84 -6.38 -11.79
N VAL A 27 -1.78 -6.04 -12.54
CA VAL A 27 -1.85 -5.80 -13.99
C VAL A 27 -2.31 -7.05 -14.74
N SER A 28 -1.79 -8.24 -14.39
CA SER A 28 -2.19 -9.50 -15.02
C SER A 28 -3.65 -9.88 -14.74
N HIS A 29 -4.23 -9.34 -13.67
CA HIS A 29 -5.61 -9.56 -13.26
C HIS A 29 -6.57 -8.46 -13.73
N GLY A 30 -6.10 -7.49 -14.54
CA GLY A 30 -6.93 -6.40 -15.08
C GLY A 30 -7.19 -5.25 -14.10
N PHE A 31 -6.39 -5.15 -13.04
CA PHE A 31 -6.39 -4.07 -12.07
C PHE A 31 -5.18 -3.15 -12.26
N SER A 32 -5.27 -1.96 -11.68
CA SER A 32 -4.17 -1.00 -11.56
C SER A 32 -4.01 -0.63 -10.10
N ALA A 33 -2.85 -0.94 -9.51
CA ALA A 33 -2.53 -0.55 -8.14
C ALA A 33 -1.84 0.81 -8.14
N ASP A 34 -2.31 1.73 -7.30
CA ASP A 34 -1.66 3.02 -7.03
C ASP A 34 -0.84 2.87 -5.73
N LEU A 35 0.46 2.60 -5.84
CA LEU A 35 1.32 2.17 -4.73
C LEU A 35 2.07 3.35 -4.09
N HIS A 36 1.85 3.58 -2.78
CA HIS A 36 2.55 4.62 -1.99
C HIS A 36 2.93 4.14 -0.59
N CYS A 37 3.98 4.73 -0.01
CA CYS A 37 4.26 4.60 1.42
C CYS A 37 3.25 5.43 2.22
N ILE A 38 2.83 4.97 3.40
CA ILE A 38 1.85 5.69 4.24
C ILE A 38 2.33 7.08 4.69
N SER A 39 3.64 7.29 4.76
CA SER A 39 4.25 8.59 5.07
C SER A 39 4.25 9.56 3.90
N GLU A 40 4.05 9.09 2.67
CA GLU A 40 3.94 9.93 1.47
C GLU A 40 2.51 10.45 1.30
N SER A 41 1.94 10.96 2.39
CA SER A 41 0.54 11.42 2.48
C SER A 41 0.20 12.58 1.52
N GLU A 42 1.20 13.23 0.93
CA GLU A 42 1.06 14.22 -0.12
C GLU A 42 0.79 13.62 -1.51
N LYS A 43 1.04 12.31 -1.71
CA LYS A 43 0.88 11.62 -2.99
C LYS A 43 -0.50 11.00 -3.19
N TYR A 44 -1.29 10.88 -2.13
CA TYR A 44 -2.64 10.31 -2.17
C TYR A 44 -3.59 11.07 -1.23
N ASP A 45 -4.89 10.99 -1.49
CA ASP A 45 -5.89 11.62 -0.63
C ASP A 45 -7.04 10.65 -0.32
N LEU A 46 -7.07 10.19 0.93
CA LEU A 46 -8.10 9.26 1.42
C LEU A 46 -9.51 9.87 1.43
N LYS A 47 -9.64 11.20 1.46
CA LYS A 47 -10.96 11.86 1.49
C LYS A 47 -11.63 11.87 0.12
N THR A 48 -10.82 11.89 -0.94
CA THR A 48 -11.29 11.92 -2.33
C THR A 48 -11.17 10.55 -3.02
N GLU A 49 -10.51 9.58 -2.39
CA GLU A 49 -10.43 8.21 -2.90
C GLU A 49 -11.82 7.56 -2.93
N THR A 50 -12.16 6.99 -4.09
CA THR A 50 -13.46 6.33 -4.34
C THR A 50 -13.29 4.86 -4.67
N GLY A 51 -12.07 4.42 -4.97
CA GLY A 51 -11.73 3.03 -5.18
C GLY A 51 -11.48 2.27 -3.88
N PRO A 52 -11.33 0.94 -3.95
CA PRO A 52 -10.91 0.14 -2.82
C PRO A 52 -9.52 0.56 -2.31
N LEU A 53 -9.33 0.49 -0.99
CA LEU A 53 -8.03 0.65 -0.35
C LEU A 53 -7.53 -0.72 0.14
N VAL A 54 -6.30 -1.06 -0.20
CA VAL A 54 -5.56 -2.20 0.33
C VAL A 54 -4.36 -1.67 1.10
N MET A 55 -4.14 -2.16 2.31
CA MET A 55 -2.99 -1.77 3.14
C MET A 55 -2.15 -2.99 3.49
N VAL A 56 -0.84 -2.90 3.28
CA VAL A 56 0.14 -3.91 3.69
C VAL A 56 1.02 -3.30 4.78
N VAL A 57 0.80 -3.71 6.03
CA VAL A 57 1.47 -3.12 7.20
C VAL A 57 2.17 -4.21 8.00
N SER A 58 3.45 -4.01 8.28
CA SER A 58 4.15 -4.81 9.30
C SER A 58 3.95 -4.19 10.67
N THR A 59 3.79 -4.99 11.71
CA THR A 59 3.88 -4.50 13.09
C THR A 59 5.30 -4.65 13.64
N THR A 60 5.64 -3.85 14.64
CA THR A 60 6.92 -3.89 15.36
C THR A 60 6.67 -4.15 16.85
N GLY A 61 7.67 -4.72 17.54
CA GLY A 61 7.64 -4.90 19.00
C GLY A 61 6.39 -5.64 19.50
N THR A 62 5.57 -4.92 20.27
CA THR A 62 4.35 -5.43 20.94
C THR A 62 3.08 -5.32 20.09
N GLY A 63 3.22 -5.01 18.80
CA GLY A 63 2.09 -4.79 17.89
C GLY A 63 1.97 -3.33 17.41
N ASP A 64 2.98 -2.51 17.66
CA ASP A 64 3.02 -1.11 17.26
C ASP A 64 3.18 -0.96 15.73
N PRO A 65 2.64 0.10 15.12
CA PRO A 65 2.89 0.39 13.73
C PRO A 65 4.39 0.67 13.47
N PRO A 66 4.86 0.55 12.21
CA PRO A 66 6.22 0.93 11.85
C PRO A 66 6.35 2.47 11.76
N ASP A 67 7.57 3.00 11.93
CA ASP A 67 7.83 4.46 11.99
C ASP A 67 7.54 5.20 10.68
N THR A 68 7.50 4.45 9.58
CA THR A 68 6.60 4.61 8.44
C THR A 68 6.25 6.01 8.02
#